data_AF-E9F0T8-F1
#
_entry.id   AF-E9F0T8-F1
#
_cell.length_a   1.000
_cell.length_b   1.000
_cell.length_c   1.000
_cell.angle_alpha   90.00
_cell.angle_beta   90.00
_cell.angle_gamma   90.00
#
_symmetry.space_group_name_H-M   'P 1'
#
loop_
_entity.id
_entity.type
_entity.pdbx_description
1 polymer ?
#
loop_
_entity_poly.entity_id
_entity_poly.type
_entity_poly.pdbx_seq_one_letter_code
_entity_poly.pdbx_strand_id
1 'polypeptide(L)'
;MIRSAARLSQADLSVAPHLLRPKTFVKKIGKNNEIYYTLVKKGLAHNLDPEKEYKFFEMPNLLLDLDAEGTRHVRSVEETDEKLMTARWAEVPRRRAVQTRSRAFEEQLYESRGKAREIMSQPTNIWRITSHDIVSAALHGGPGPQRKSARELTPADVISGPSSTPTPSRNSEIIEKLRLENGIPQHAVNEDQLLLRWMTLRYNSLTQPSPYRRRIAPSPEQLKRALQTQTTILGARRLVFQALSAGTSINSFQNETKPAISLPHQIRSTCAYILRQDPRNRDLYLQALTFLGNLSERLSSLDAQLGPILCGLALKLSAEIGSLEALPVWLYRSHHTSGNGKLLMKDVLSALTSLQGTLRSKRPVNLQAIEQRQLLFQLLTGIDENDTMAKDSFRTFGTTFLEGDSSSTARRAYSAYIALLGHLGAARTLWREWRELPSSVSRDEDVVLGFCNALKQAVRVMPGSDGEYAPDSSLAACAALDYHAIGMQDTAAWRARISSNMAGQASVNVAACRAILDLPLADCIKGFGAL
;
A
#
# COMPACT_ATOMS: atom_id res chain seq x y z
N MET A 1 41.08 -45.73 -20.05
CA MET A 1 40.23 -46.09 -21.21
C MET A 1 38.85 -45.49 -20.95
N ILE A 2 38.53 -44.34 -21.54
CA ILE A 2 37.83 -44.13 -22.84
C ILE A 2 36.29 -44.19 -22.69
N ARG A 3 35.68 -43.00 -22.86
CA ARG A 3 34.38 -42.62 -23.48
C ARG A 3 33.09 -43.09 -22.77
N SER A 4 31.99 -42.33 -22.75
CA SER A 4 31.53 -41.28 -23.66
C SER A 4 30.64 -40.24 -22.99
N ALA A 5 30.73 -39.00 -23.49
CA ALA A 5 29.76 -37.93 -23.33
C ALA A 5 28.48 -38.16 -24.15
N ALA A 6 27.35 -37.58 -23.72
CA ALA A 6 26.58 -36.57 -24.44
C ALA A 6 25.11 -36.52 -23.96
N ARG A 7 24.65 -35.28 -23.64
CA ARG A 7 23.42 -34.60 -24.11
C ARG A 7 22.81 -33.75 -23.00
N LEU A 8 23.30 -32.51 -22.87
CA LEU A 8 22.51 -31.38 -22.39
C LEU A 8 22.25 -30.48 -23.59
N SER A 9 20.97 -30.28 -23.86
CA SER A 9 20.42 -29.48 -24.95
C SER A 9 20.75 -28.00 -24.79
N GLN A 10 21.22 -27.44 -25.90
CA GLN A 10 21.42 -26.01 -26.15
C GLN A 10 20.10 -25.24 -26.06
N ALA A 11 20.14 -24.12 -25.31
CA ALA A 11 19.35 -22.91 -25.60
C ALA A 11 20.04 -21.72 -24.91
N ASP A 12 21.03 -21.23 -25.64
CA ASP A 12 21.89 -20.04 -25.51
C ASP A 12 21.51 -18.90 -24.55
N LEU A 13 22.42 -18.76 -23.58
CA LEU A 13 22.87 -17.53 -22.97
C LEU A 13 23.61 -16.66 -24.00
N SER A 14 23.00 -15.56 -24.47
CA SER A 14 23.75 -14.50 -25.14
C SER A 14 24.38 -13.54 -24.12
N VAL A 15 25.28 -14.05 -23.28
CA VAL A 15 26.28 -13.20 -22.60
C VAL A 15 27.51 -13.24 -23.46
N ALA A 16 27.81 -12.10 -24.09
CA ALA A 16 28.90 -12.01 -25.02
C ALA A 16 30.26 -12.34 -24.33
N PRO A 17 31.09 -13.25 -24.90
CA PRO A 17 32.27 -13.84 -24.23
C PRO A 17 33.50 -12.91 -24.15
N HIS A 18 33.32 -11.58 -24.28
CA HIS A 18 34.42 -10.61 -24.33
C HIS A 18 34.70 -9.89 -23.00
N LEU A 19 33.88 -10.06 -21.95
CA LEU A 19 34.00 -9.25 -20.72
C LEU A 19 34.71 -9.92 -19.53
N LEU A 20 35.20 -11.16 -19.67
CA LEU A 20 36.06 -11.79 -18.66
C LEU A 20 37.18 -12.55 -19.36
N ARG A 21 38.34 -11.90 -19.58
CA ARG A 21 39.56 -12.58 -20.00
C ARG A 21 40.67 -12.36 -18.97
N PRO A 22 41.23 -13.43 -18.37
CA PRO A 22 42.37 -13.30 -17.47
C PRO A 22 43.59 -12.82 -18.25
N LYS A 23 44.31 -11.84 -17.70
CA LYS A 23 45.56 -11.32 -18.25
C LYS A 23 46.63 -12.42 -18.20
N THR A 24 47.04 -12.94 -19.36
CA THR A 24 48.11 -13.95 -19.44
C THR A 24 49.46 -13.25 -19.54
N PHE A 25 50.37 -13.53 -18.60
CA PHE A 25 51.75 -13.04 -18.59
C PHE A 25 52.66 -14.09 -19.23
N VAL A 26 53.61 -13.67 -20.06
CA VAL A 26 54.64 -14.55 -20.63
C VAL A 26 55.99 -14.18 -20.04
N LYS A 27 56.67 -15.21 -19.53
CA LYS A 27 58.03 -15.15 -19.00
C LYS A 27 59.00 -14.88 -20.15
N LYS A 28 59.78 -13.81 -20.06
CA LYS A 28 60.91 -13.54 -20.96
C LYS A 28 62.20 -13.44 -20.18
N ILE A 29 63.28 -13.85 -20.81
CA ILE A 29 64.64 -13.79 -20.26
C ILE A 29 65.37 -12.69 -21.03
N GLY A 30 65.85 -11.67 -20.32
CA GLY A 30 66.62 -10.57 -20.90
C GLY A 30 68.05 -10.99 -21.25
N LYS A 31 68.79 -10.11 -21.93
CA LYS A 31 70.17 -10.36 -22.36
C LYS A 31 71.16 -10.58 -21.21
N ASN A 32 70.80 -10.20 -19.99
CA ASN A 32 71.59 -10.39 -18.76
C ASN A 32 71.09 -11.58 -17.92
N ASN A 33 70.32 -12.51 -18.51
CA ASN A 33 69.68 -13.64 -17.84
C ASN A 33 68.64 -13.30 -16.76
N GLU A 34 68.22 -12.04 -16.68
CA GLU A 34 67.16 -11.61 -15.78
C GLU A 34 65.78 -12.02 -16.32
N ILE A 35 64.98 -12.65 -15.47
CA ILE A 35 63.63 -13.10 -15.80
C ILE A 35 62.64 -11.98 -15.46
N TYR A 36 61.87 -11.54 -16.44
CA TYR A 36 60.73 -10.65 -16.21
C TYR A 36 59.49 -11.08 -17.02
N TYR A 37 58.32 -10.69 -16.53
CA TYR A 37 57.04 -11.09 -17.10
C TYR A 37 56.44 -9.92 -17.87
N THR A 38 56.09 -10.15 -19.14
CA THR A 38 55.41 -9.15 -19.97
C THR A 38 53.98 -9.59 -20.28
N LEU A 39 53.07 -8.62 -20.29
CA LEU A 39 51.68 -8.83 -20.66
C LEU A 39 51.59 -9.16 -22.15
N VAL A 40 50.91 -10.25 -22.52
CA VAL A 40 50.68 -10.60 -23.92
C VAL A 40 49.77 -9.55 -24.54
N LYS A 41 50.33 -8.65 -25.38
CA LYS A 41 49.53 -7.81 -26.28
C LYS A 41 48.94 -8.72 -27.36
N LYS A 42 47.78 -9.31 -27.12
CA LYS A 42 46.95 -9.85 -28.21
C LYS A 42 46.41 -8.64 -28.99
N GLY A 43 47.08 -8.32 -30.10
CA GLY A 43 46.56 -7.41 -31.11
C GLY A 43 45.18 -7.86 -31.58
N LEU A 44 44.41 -6.90 -32.10
CA LEU A 44 43.20 -7.17 -32.88
C LEU A 44 43.45 -8.34 -33.82
N ALA A 45 42.55 -9.31 -33.77
CA ALA A 45 42.65 -10.57 -34.48
C ALA A 45 43.00 -10.35 -35.95
N HIS A 46 44.23 -10.70 -36.34
CA HIS A 46 44.47 -11.20 -37.67
C HIS A 46 43.80 -12.57 -37.74
N ASN A 47 42.68 -12.65 -38.45
CA ASN A 47 42.13 -13.92 -38.90
C ASN A 47 43.19 -14.59 -39.79
N LEU A 48 43.73 -15.72 -39.34
CA LEU A 48 44.50 -16.65 -40.18
C LEU A 48 43.49 -17.55 -40.90
N ASP A 49 42.89 -17.01 -41.96
CA ASP A 49 42.31 -17.81 -43.03
C ASP A 49 42.89 -17.26 -44.35
N PRO A 50 44.01 -17.81 -44.85
CA PRO A 50 44.75 -17.25 -45.98
C PRO A 50 43.98 -17.35 -47.32
N GLU A 51 42.81 -18.00 -47.36
CA GLU A 51 41.98 -18.10 -48.58
C GLU A 51 40.73 -17.22 -48.56
N LYS A 52 40.48 -16.44 -47.49
CA LYS A 52 39.36 -15.49 -47.42
C LYS A 52 39.86 -14.07 -47.16
N GLU A 53 40.57 -13.54 -48.14
CA GLU A 53 40.69 -12.09 -48.28
C GLU A 53 39.32 -11.51 -48.62
N TYR A 54 38.64 -11.00 -47.60
CA TYR A 54 37.58 -10.03 -47.83
C TYR A 54 38.23 -8.83 -48.50
N LYS A 55 37.91 -8.59 -49.79
CA LYS A 55 38.24 -7.35 -50.52
C LYS A 55 37.53 -6.15 -49.89
N PHE A 56 37.96 -5.75 -48.70
CA PHE A 56 37.73 -4.39 -48.23
C PHE A 56 38.75 -3.53 -48.95
N PHE A 57 38.25 -2.66 -49.85
CA PHE A 57 38.96 -1.58 -50.52
C PHE A 57 40.49 -1.73 -50.47
N GLU A 58 41.03 -2.50 -51.41
CA GLU A 58 42.45 -2.41 -51.76
C GLU A 58 42.70 -0.93 -52.07
N MET A 59 43.29 -0.21 -51.12
CA MET A 59 43.69 1.16 -51.35
C MET A 59 44.83 1.05 -52.36
N PRO A 60 44.68 1.59 -53.59
CA PRO A 60 45.72 1.45 -54.59
C PRO A 60 47.03 1.97 -53.99
N ASN A 61 48.13 1.21 -54.10
CA ASN A 61 49.48 1.70 -53.84
C ASN A 61 49.93 2.71 -54.92
N LEU A 62 48.99 3.47 -55.48
CA LEU A 62 49.28 4.68 -56.21
C LEU A 62 49.60 5.73 -55.13
N LEU A 63 50.89 5.86 -54.82
CA LEU A 63 51.40 7.15 -54.39
C LEU A 63 51.11 8.12 -55.54
N LEU A 64 49.97 8.80 -55.48
CA LEU A 64 49.80 10.04 -56.23
C LEU A 64 50.83 11.00 -55.65
N ASP A 65 51.85 11.33 -56.44
CA ASP A 65 52.72 12.47 -56.20
C ASP A 65 51.85 13.75 -56.29
N LEU A 66 51.21 14.10 -55.17
CA LEU A 66 50.28 15.24 -55.04
C LEU A 66 50.99 16.60 -55.13
N ASP A 67 52.30 16.59 -55.28
CA ASP A 67 53.22 17.72 -55.40
C ASP A 67 53.68 17.98 -56.84
N ALA A 68 53.17 17.25 -57.83
CA ALA A 68 53.47 17.46 -59.25
C ALA A 68 52.74 18.68 -59.87
N GLU A 69 52.60 19.78 -59.12
CA GLU A 69 52.16 21.06 -59.66
C GLU A 69 53.12 21.50 -60.78
N GLY A 70 52.59 21.67 -62.00
CA GLY A 70 53.38 22.11 -63.17
C GLY A 70 53.83 21.00 -64.13
N THR A 71 53.44 19.74 -63.94
CA THR A 71 53.66 18.69 -64.95
C THR A 71 52.64 18.79 -66.09
N ARG A 72 53.08 18.62 -67.35
CA ARG A 72 52.28 18.79 -68.59
C ARG A 72 51.01 17.91 -68.66
N HIS A 73 50.93 16.87 -67.84
CA HIS A 73 49.84 15.89 -67.82
C HIS A 73 48.89 16.07 -66.62
N VAL A 74 49.14 17.04 -65.73
CA VAL A 74 48.28 17.38 -64.59
C VAL A 74 47.66 18.74 -64.84
N ARG A 75 46.32 18.78 -64.93
CA ARG A 75 45.57 20.03 -65.10
C ARG A 75 45.67 20.85 -63.81
N SER A 76 45.96 22.15 -63.92
CA SER A 76 45.93 23.08 -62.79
C SER A 76 44.53 23.18 -62.20
N VAL A 77 44.42 23.15 -60.87
CA VAL A 77 43.14 23.35 -60.17
C VAL A 77 42.63 24.76 -60.45
N GLU A 78 41.44 24.86 -61.04
CA GLU A 78 40.78 26.15 -61.26
C GLU A 78 39.91 26.53 -60.05
N GLU A 79 39.67 27.83 -59.84
CA GLU A 79 38.80 28.34 -58.75
C GLU A 79 37.37 27.75 -58.82
N THR A 80 36.95 27.37 -60.03
CA THR A 80 35.69 26.65 -60.30
C THR A 80 35.69 25.23 -59.75
N ASP A 81 36.81 24.51 -59.87
CA ASP A 81 37.00 23.16 -59.33
C ASP A 81 37.05 23.20 -57.80
N GLU A 82 37.68 24.23 -57.23
CA GLU A 82 37.72 24.45 -55.79
C GLU A 82 36.32 24.73 -55.21
N LYS A 83 35.51 25.55 -55.90
CA LYS A 83 34.09 25.77 -55.55
C LYS A 83 33.25 24.50 -55.68
N LEU A 84 33.45 23.71 -56.73
CA LEU A 84 32.75 22.44 -56.95
C LEU A 84 33.11 21.39 -55.89
N MET A 85 34.38 21.27 -55.54
CA MET A 85 34.85 20.40 -54.46
C MET A 85 34.33 20.88 -53.11
N THR A 86 34.40 22.17 -52.82
CA THR A 86 33.86 22.73 -51.57
C THR A 86 32.35 22.48 -51.46
N ALA A 87 31.59 22.57 -52.55
CA ALA A 87 30.16 22.23 -52.57
C ALA A 87 29.88 20.71 -52.46
N ARG A 88 30.71 19.87 -53.07
CA ARG A 88 30.58 18.39 -53.06
C ARG A 88 30.95 17.78 -51.71
N TRP A 89 31.92 18.39 -51.02
CA TRP A 89 32.39 18.00 -49.69
C TRP A 89 31.81 18.88 -48.58
N ALA A 90 30.97 19.86 -48.92
CA ALA A 90 30.18 20.64 -47.97
C ALA A 90 29.42 19.68 -47.05
N GLU A 91 29.31 20.06 -45.77
CA GLU A 91 28.75 19.20 -44.74
C GLU A 91 27.38 18.63 -45.15
N VAL A 92 27.38 17.33 -45.45
CA VAL A 92 26.16 16.62 -45.87
C VAL A 92 25.12 16.78 -44.75
N PRO A 93 23.91 17.33 -45.03
CA PRO A 93 22.88 17.53 -44.01
C PRO A 93 22.51 16.24 -43.27
N ARG A 94 22.58 15.09 -43.97
CA ARG A 94 22.40 13.76 -43.37
C ARG A 94 23.48 13.43 -42.32
N ARG A 95 24.74 13.80 -42.55
CA ARG A 95 25.83 13.58 -41.59
C ARG A 95 25.65 14.42 -40.33
N ARG A 96 25.28 15.70 -40.48
CA ARG A 96 24.89 16.55 -39.33
C ARG A 96 23.69 15.95 -38.58
N ALA A 97 22.64 15.55 -39.28
CA ALA A 97 21.46 14.94 -38.64
C ALA A 97 21.81 13.66 -37.85
N VAL A 98 22.67 12.80 -38.39
CA VAL A 98 23.16 11.60 -37.69
C VAL A 98 24.03 11.97 -36.48
N GLN A 99 24.92 12.96 -36.61
CA GLN A 99 25.73 13.43 -35.47
C GLN A 99 24.86 14.02 -34.36
N THR A 100 23.87 14.85 -34.70
CA THR A 100 22.91 15.40 -33.73
C THR A 100 22.12 14.30 -33.05
N ARG A 101 21.65 13.29 -33.80
CA ARG A 101 20.95 12.13 -33.24
C ARG A 101 21.85 11.30 -32.33
N SER A 102 23.12 11.11 -32.68
CA SER A 102 24.10 10.39 -31.86
C SER A 102 24.35 11.10 -30.53
N ARG A 103 24.56 12.42 -30.57
CA ARG A 103 24.74 13.25 -29.36
C ARG A 103 23.52 13.19 -28.44
N ALA A 104 22.32 13.36 -29.00
CA ALA A 104 21.08 13.25 -28.24
C ALA A 104 20.90 11.86 -27.61
N PHE A 105 21.29 10.79 -28.31
CA PHE A 105 21.26 9.43 -27.76
C PHE A 105 22.27 9.23 -26.63
N GLU A 106 23.48 9.78 -26.76
CA GLU A 106 24.50 9.74 -25.70
C GLU A 106 24.02 10.47 -24.44
N GLU A 107 23.46 11.67 -24.58
CA GLU A 107 22.88 12.43 -23.47
C GLU A 107 21.78 11.63 -22.75
N GLN A 108 20.83 11.05 -23.51
CA GLN A 108 19.80 10.19 -22.95
C GLN A 108 20.39 8.96 -22.23
N LEU A 109 21.45 8.37 -22.76
CA LEU A 109 22.13 7.24 -22.13
C LEU A 109 22.79 7.64 -20.81
N TYR A 110 23.44 8.80 -20.77
CA TYR A 110 24.06 9.35 -19.56
C TYR A 110 23.02 9.65 -18.49
N GLU A 111 21.94 10.34 -18.84
CA GLU A 111 20.83 10.63 -17.92
C GLU A 111 20.21 9.34 -17.38
N SER A 112 19.90 8.41 -18.28
CA SER A 112 19.29 7.12 -17.95
C SER A 112 20.16 6.27 -17.01
N ARG A 113 21.49 6.27 -17.23
CA ARG A 113 22.45 5.61 -16.34
C ARG A 113 22.62 6.35 -15.02
N GLY A 114 22.59 7.69 -15.02
CA GLY A 114 22.65 8.53 -13.83
C GLY A 114 21.49 8.23 -12.89
N LYS A 115 20.25 8.29 -13.41
CA LYS A 115 19.02 7.95 -12.68
C LYS A 115 19.03 6.53 -12.12
N ALA A 116 19.45 5.55 -12.92
CA ALA A 116 19.57 4.18 -12.44
C ALA A 116 20.57 4.05 -11.26
N ARG A 117 21.70 4.75 -11.30
CA ARG A 117 22.68 4.76 -10.20
C ARG A 117 22.14 5.46 -8.95
N GLU A 118 21.43 6.58 -9.12
CA GLU A 118 20.79 7.31 -8.03
C GLU A 118 19.76 6.46 -7.28
N ILE A 119 18.88 5.78 -8.03
CA ILE A 119 17.91 4.85 -7.43
C ILE A 119 18.61 3.72 -6.69
N MET A 120 19.71 3.19 -7.25
CA MET A 120 20.47 2.12 -6.62
C MET A 120 21.13 2.55 -5.31
N SER A 121 21.68 3.77 -5.23
CA SER A 121 22.37 4.26 -4.03
C SER A 121 21.41 4.59 -2.88
N GLN A 122 20.14 4.87 -3.19
CA GLN A 122 19.12 5.22 -2.19
C GLN A 122 18.19 4.04 -1.88
N PRO A 123 18.40 3.27 -0.80
CA PRO A 123 17.58 2.11 -0.45
C PRO A 123 16.12 2.46 -0.11
N THR A 124 15.86 3.73 0.23
CA THR A 124 14.54 4.26 0.61
C THR A 124 13.82 4.99 -0.53
N ASN A 125 14.30 4.88 -1.79
CA ASN A 125 13.65 5.53 -2.92
C ASN A 125 12.36 4.79 -3.31
N ILE A 126 11.22 5.47 -3.13
CA ILE A 126 9.88 4.91 -3.38
C ILE A 126 9.61 4.58 -4.86
N TRP A 127 10.32 5.21 -5.79
CA TRP A 127 10.10 5.07 -7.24
C TRP A 127 10.87 3.91 -7.86
N ARG A 128 11.47 3.03 -7.05
CA ARG A 128 11.98 1.74 -7.51
C ARG A 128 10.85 0.93 -8.17
N ILE A 129 11.11 0.44 -9.38
CA ILE A 129 10.16 -0.41 -10.12
C ILE A 129 10.01 -1.74 -9.37
N THR A 130 8.76 -2.14 -9.16
CA THR A 130 8.37 -3.42 -8.57
C THR A 130 7.72 -4.31 -9.62
N SER A 131 7.60 -5.62 -9.34
CA SER A 131 6.87 -6.55 -10.22
C SER A 131 5.42 -6.13 -10.44
N HIS A 132 4.76 -5.62 -9.38
CA HIS A 132 3.41 -5.05 -9.48
C HIS A 132 3.34 -3.90 -10.48
N ASP A 133 4.36 -3.03 -10.52
CA ASP A 133 4.36 -1.90 -11.47
C ASP A 133 4.44 -2.36 -12.92
N ILE A 134 5.21 -3.42 -13.19
CA ILE A 134 5.31 -4.02 -14.53
C ILE A 134 3.96 -4.61 -14.94
N VAL A 135 3.31 -5.36 -14.05
CA VAL A 135 1.98 -5.94 -14.31
C VAL A 135 0.93 -4.83 -14.47
N SER A 136 0.97 -3.81 -13.62
CA SER A 136 0.08 -2.65 -13.71
C SER A 136 0.23 -1.94 -15.06
N ALA A 137 1.47 -1.71 -15.50
CA ALA A 137 1.74 -1.12 -16.82
C ALA A 137 1.32 -2.05 -17.97
N ALA A 138 1.44 -3.36 -17.81
CA ALA A 138 1.01 -4.32 -18.85
C ALA A 138 -0.52 -4.36 -19.01
N LEU A 139 -1.25 -4.17 -17.90
CA LEU A 139 -2.72 -4.14 -17.91
C LEU A 139 -3.29 -2.80 -18.38
N HIS A 140 -2.63 -1.69 -18.06
CA HIS A 140 -3.18 -0.34 -18.27
C HIS A 140 -2.54 0.40 -19.45
N GLY A 141 -1.45 -0.13 -20.02
CA GLY A 141 -0.66 0.54 -21.05
C GLY A 141 0.19 1.70 -20.51
N GLY A 142 0.98 2.30 -21.40
CA GLY A 142 1.75 3.50 -21.09
C GLY A 142 0.89 4.77 -20.97
N PRO A 143 1.44 5.86 -20.41
CA PRO A 143 0.75 7.16 -20.28
C PRO A 143 0.50 7.90 -21.61
N GLY A 144 0.63 7.23 -22.75
CA GLY A 144 0.35 7.80 -24.07
C GLY A 144 -1.15 8.04 -24.30
N PRO A 145 -1.52 8.74 -25.39
CA PRO A 145 -2.93 8.90 -25.75
C PRO A 145 -3.58 7.52 -25.86
N GLN A 146 -4.56 7.26 -25.00
CA GLN A 146 -5.27 5.98 -24.94
C GLN A 146 -5.73 5.61 -26.35
N ARG A 147 -5.19 4.53 -26.90
CA ARG A 147 -5.78 3.91 -28.08
C ARG A 147 -7.10 3.29 -27.62
N LYS A 148 -8.23 3.79 -28.14
CA LYS A 148 -9.56 3.21 -27.91
C LYS A 148 -9.47 1.70 -28.09
N SER A 149 -10.08 0.94 -27.18
CA SER A 149 -10.08 -0.52 -27.28
C SER A 149 -10.69 -0.95 -28.61
N ALA A 150 -10.16 -2.01 -29.23
CA ALA A 150 -10.68 -2.53 -30.51
C ALA A 150 -12.15 -3.00 -30.41
N ARG A 151 -12.71 -3.05 -29.20
CA ARG A 151 -14.08 -3.52 -28.90
C ARG A 151 -15.11 -2.40 -28.74
N GLU A 152 -14.67 -1.13 -28.72
CA GLU A 152 -15.55 0.05 -28.53
C GLU A 152 -15.62 0.97 -29.75
N LEU A 153 -15.06 0.55 -30.89
CA LEU A 153 -15.22 1.30 -32.13
C LEU A 153 -16.58 0.98 -32.76
N THR A 154 -17.61 1.73 -32.37
CA THR A 154 -18.78 1.89 -33.22
C THR A 154 -18.40 2.71 -34.46
N PRO A 155 -18.94 2.41 -35.67
CA PRO A 155 -18.65 3.19 -36.88
C PRO A 155 -18.95 4.70 -36.76
N ALA A 156 -19.79 5.09 -35.80
CA ALA A 156 -20.13 6.48 -35.51
C ALA A 156 -18.98 7.28 -34.85
N ASP A 157 -18.03 6.63 -34.18
CA ASP A 157 -16.91 7.30 -33.50
C ASP A 157 -15.79 7.79 -34.44
N VAL A 158 -15.84 7.39 -35.72
CA VAL A 158 -14.85 7.78 -36.74
C VAL A 158 -15.16 9.17 -37.31
N ILE A 159 -16.37 9.69 -37.10
CA ILE A 159 -16.85 10.93 -37.73
C ILE A 159 -16.87 12.12 -36.73
N SER A 160 -16.83 11.86 -35.42
CA SER A 160 -16.75 12.92 -34.41
C SER A 160 -15.29 13.24 -34.07
N GLY A 161 -14.87 14.48 -34.31
CA GLY A 161 -13.53 15.00 -34.00
C GLY A 161 -13.13 14.90 -32.52
N PRO A 162 -11.91 15.35 -32.15
CA PRO A 162 -11.28 15.08 -30.87
C PRO A 162 -11.91 15.92 -29.74
N SER A 163 -13.10 15.55 -29.27
CA SER A 163 -13.76 16.21 -28.15
C SER A 163 -13.91 15.28 -26.95
N SER A 164 -12.78 14.96 -26.33
CA SER A 164 -12.67 14.72 -24.88
C SER A 164 -11.20 14.49 -24.60
N THR A 165 -10.53 15.45 -23.98
CA THR A 165 -9.25 15.21 -23.33
C THR A 165 -9.46 14.06 -22.33
N PRO A 166 -8.89 12.86 -22.55
CA PRO A 166 -9.03 11.79 -21.57
C PRO A 166 -8.33 12.27 -20.32
N THR A 167 -9.08 12.37 -19.22
CA THR A 167 -8.48 12.65 -17.91
C THR A 167 -7.49 11.50 -17.64
N PRO A 168 -6.20 11.79 -17.47
CA PRO A 168 -5.21 10.74 -17.27
C PRO A 168 -5.63 9.93 -16.05
N SER A 169 -5.76 8.61 -16.21
CA SER A 169 -6.06 7.75 -15.09
C SER A 169 -4.96 7.89 -14.04
N ARG A 170 -5.29 7.81 -12.75
CA ARG A 170 -4.32 7.91 -11.65
C ARG A 170 -3.14 6.92 -11.80
N ASN A 171 -3.36 5.79 -12.46
CA ASN A 171 -2.31 4.81 -12.78
C ASN A 171 -1.35 5.32 -13.86
N SER A 172 -1.85 6.08 -14.84
CA SER A 172 -1.03 6.75 -15.87
C SER A 172 -0.01 7.70 -15.25
N GLU A 173 -0.43 8.52 -14.28
CA GLU A 173 0.47 9.44 -13.57
C GLU A 173 1.56 8.71 -12.78
N ILE A 174 1.23 7.57 -12.17
CA ILE A 174 2.20 6.74 -11.44
C ILE A 174 3.22 6.13 -12.40
N ILE A 175 2.76 5.57 -13.53
CA ILE A 175 3.64 4.98 -14.55
C ILE A 175 4.54 6.06 -15.16
N GLU A 176 4.02 7.27 -15.41
CA GLU A 176 4.82 8.38 -15.89
C GLU A 176 5.90 8.81 -14.90
N LYS A 177 5.57 8.94 -13.62
CA LYS A 177 6.57 9.21 -12.57
C LYS A 177 7.61 8.10 -12.46
N LEU A 178 7.19 6.83 -12.51
CA LEU A 178 8.13 5.70 -12.51
C LEU A 178 9.08 5.75 -13.70
N ARG A 179 8.56 6.08 -14.88
CA ARG A 179 9.35 6.22 -16.10
C ARG A 179 10.43 7.31 -15.94
N LEU A 180 10.02 8.51 -15.53
CA LEU A 180 10.92 9.64 -15.33
C LEU A 180 12.01 9.33 -14.30
N GLU A 181 11.63 8.82 -13.13
CA GLU A 181 12.57 8.56 -12.04
C GLU A 181 13.55 7.42 -12.35
N ASN A 182 13.14 6.44 -13.15
CA ASN A 182 14.01 5.33 -13.56
C ASN A 182 14.80 5.63 -14.85
N GLY A 183 14.73 6.86 -15.35
CA GLY A 183 15.42 7.27 -16.58
C GLY A 183 14.98 6.46 -17.80
N ILE A 184 13.70 6.07 -17.86
CA ILE A 184 13.15 5.36 -19.02
C ILE A 184 12.86 6.40 -20.12
N PRO A 185 13.41 6.23 -21.34
CA PRO A 185 13.27 7.23 -22.40
C PRO A 185 11.82 7.52 -22.80
N GLN A 186 11.53 8.75 -23.25
CA GLN A 186 10.19 9.15 -23.70
C GLN A 186 9.65 8.27 -24.82
N HIS A 187 10.50 7.89 -25.78
CA HIS A 187 10.10 7.07 -26.92
C HIS A 187 9.61 5.66 -26.50
N ALA A 188 9.90 5.22 -25.28
CA ALA A 188 9.40 3.95 -24.76
C ALA A 188 7.89 3.94 -24.50
N VAL A 189 7.27 5.11 -24.32
CA VAL A 189 5.82 5.22 -24.08
C VAL A 189 5.02 5.04 -25.37
N ASN A 190 5.64 5.20 -26.54
CA ASN A 190 4.97 5.11 -27.83
C ASN A 190 4.51 3.67 -28.15
N GLU A 191 5.16 2.67 -27.54
CA GLU A 191 4.88 1.25 -27.73
C GLU A 191 4.90 0.55 -26.37
N ASP A 192 3.77 -0.01 -25.95
CA ASP A 192 3.65 -0.66 -24.64
C ASP A 192 4.67 -1.79 -24.45
N GLN A 193 4.98 -2.54 -25.52
CA GLN A 193 6.03 -3.56 -25.50
C GLN A 193 7.41 -2.98 -25.17
N LEU A 194 7.73 -1.79 -25.70
CA LEU A 194 8.99 -1.12 -25.42
C LEU A 194 9.03 -0.61 -23.99
N LEU A 195 7.94 -0.02 -23.49
CA LEU A 195 7.81 0.42 -22.11
C LEU A 195 8.03 -0.74 -21.14
N LEU A 196 7.34 -1.85 -21.34
CA LEU A 196 7.46 -3.05 -20.51
C LEU A 196 8.86 -3.64 -20.56
N ARG A 197 9.49 -3.64 -21.74
CA ARG A 197 10.88 -4.07 -21.89
C ARG A 197 11.82 -3.20 -21.05
N TRP A 198 11.69 -1.89 -21.12
CA TRP A 198 12.50 -0.95 -20.33
C TRP A 198 12.26 -1.11 -18.82
N MET A 199 10.99 -1.23 -18.39
CA MET A 199 10.67 -1.44 -16.99
C MET A 199 11.25 -2.77 -16.47
N THR A 200 11.17 -3.83 -17.27
CA THR A 200 11.73 -5.15 -16.92
C THR A 200 13.26 -5.12 -16.86
N LEU A 201 13.92 -4.46 -17.82
CA LEU A 201 15.38 -4.27 -17.80
C LEU A 201 15.83 -3.51 -16.53
N ARG A 202 15.10 -2.46 -16.17
CA ARG A 202 15.38 -1.68 -14.95
C ARG A 202 15.15 -2.50 -13.70
N TYR A 203 14.01 -3.19 -13.60
CA TYR A 203 13.70 -4.09 -12.50
C TYR A 203 14.79 -5.16 -12.31
N ASN A 204 15.20 -5.84 -13.38
CA ASN A 204 16.25 -6.85 -13.33
C ASN A 204 17.59 -6.25 -12.91
N SER A 205 17.94 -5.05 -13.40
CA SER A 205 19.18 -4.38 -13.00
C SER A 205 19.23 -3.98 -11.52
N LEU A 206 18.06 -3.74 -10.90
CA LEU A 206 17.92 -3.38 -9.49
C LEU A 206 17.82 -4.61 -8.56
N THR A 207 17.36 -5.75 -9.08
CA THR A 207 17.07 -6.95 -8.29
C THR A 207 18.10 -8.05 -8.44
N GLN A 208 18.84 -8.12 -9.56
CA GLN A 208 19.80 -9.20 -9.78
C GLN A 208 20.97 -9.13 -8.78
N PRO A 209 21.23 -10.20 -8.02
CA PRO A 209 22.36 -10.29 -7.12
C PRO A 209 23.64 -10.38 -7.96
N SER A 210 24.38 -9.29 -8.05
CA SER A 210 25.76 -9.32 -8.54
C SER A 210 26.68 -9.59 -7.34
N PRO A 211 27.77 -10.37 -7.49
CA PRO A 211 28.77 -10.54 -6.43
C PRO A 211 29.35 -9.22 -5.89
N TYR A 212 29.23 -8.13 -6.67
CA TYR A 212 29.64 -6.77 -6.27
C TYR A 212 28.48 -5.83 -5.91
N ARG A 213 27.22 -6.30 -5.97
CA ARG A 213 26.01 -5.49 -5.69
C ARG A 213 25.06 -6.28 -4.81
N ARG A 214 25.32 -6.29 -3.50
CA ARG A 214 24.33 -6.74 -2.52
C ARG A 214 23.26 -5.65 -2.41
N ARG A 215 21.99 -6.02 -2.60
CA ARG A 215 20.87 -5.15 -2.27
C ARG A 215 20.93 -4.85 -0.78
N ILE A 216 21.21 -3.59 -0.42
CA ILE A 216 21.27 -3.16 0.97
C ILE A 216 19.83 -2.88 1.42
N ALA A 217 19.32 -3.70 2.33
CA ALA A 217 18.07 -3.41 3.02
C ALA A 217 18.23 -2.12 3.83
N PRO A 218 17.25 -1.20 3.81
CA PRO A 218 17.29 -0.04 4.69
C PRO A 218 17.25 -0.49 6.16
N SER A 219 18.02 0.17 7.01
CA SER A 219 17.92 -0.03 8.47
C SER A 219 16.55 0.46 8.97
N PRO A 220 16.04 -0.03 10.10
CA PRO A 220 14.78 0.45 10.69
C PRO A 220 14.76 1.97 10.89
N GLU A 221 15.88 2.58 11.27
CA GLU A 221 16.02 4.02 11.48
C GLU A 221 16.00 4.82 10.17
N GLN A 222 16.62 4.28 9.12
CA GLN A 222 16.54 4.87 7.78
C GLN A 222 15.11 4.81 7.25
N LEU A 223 14.45 3.66 7.40
CA LEU A 223 13.06 3.47 7.02
C LEU A 223 12.13 4.39 7.81
N LYS A 224 12.34 4.53 9.12
CA LYS A 224 11.59 5.45 9.97
C LYS A 224 11.69 6.89 9.47
N ARG A 225 12.91 7.38 9.22
CA ARG A 225 13.13 8.75 8.69
C ARG A 225 12.47 8.93 7.32
N ALA A 226 12.59 7.94 6.44
CA ALA A 226 11.94 7.99 5.13
C ALA A 226 10.40 7.96 5.22
N LEU A 227 9.82 7.27 6.21
CA LEU A 227 8.38 7.30 6.47
C LEU A 227 7.89 8.66 6.99
N GLN A 228 8.72 9.40 7.71
CA GLN A 228 8.38 10.74 8.21
C GLN A 228 8.27 11.78 7.09
N THR A 229 8.99 11.59 5.99
CA THR A 229 8.95 12.49 4.84
C THR A 229 7.83 12.16 3.84
N GLN A 230 7.08 11.08 4.04
CA GLN A 230 6.00 10.69 3.14
C GLN A 230 4.75 11.55 3.34
N THR A 231 4.22 12.07 2.23
CA THR A 231 2.98 12.85 2.19
C THR A 231 1.79 12.07 1.61
N THR A 232 2.01 10.86 1.10
CA THR A 232 0.95 10.04 0.47
C THR A 232 0.95 8.62 1.00
N ILE A 233 -0.24 8.00 1.09
CA ILE A 233 -0.38 6.60 1.50
C ILE A 233 0.33 5.67 0.50
N LEU A 234 0.27 5.99 -0.80
CA LEU A 234 1.01 5.27 -1.83
C LEU A 234 2.52 5.26 -1.57
N GLY A 235 3.11 6.40 -1.21
CA GLY A 235 4.53 6.52 -0.88
C GLY A 235 4.92 5.66 0.32
N ALA A 236 4.16 5.77 1.41
CA ALA A 236 4.36 4.94 2.61
C ALA A 236 4.24 3.43 2.31
N ARG A 237 3.22 3.05 1.52
CA ARG A 237 3.00 1.67 1.06
C ARG A 237 4.20 1.15 0.27
N ARG A 238 4.62 1.88 -0.78
CA ARG A 238 5.75 1.49 -1.63
C ARG A 238 7.02 1.32 -0.81
N LEU A 239 7.31 2.26 0.09
CA LEU A 239 8.48 2.24 0.95
C LEU A 239 8.52 1.00 1.85
N VAL A 240 7.42 0.67 2.54
CA VAL A 240 7.34 -0.49 3.44
C VAL A 240 7.50 -1.80 2.68
N PHE A 241 6.78 -1.99 1.57
CA PHE A 241 6.88 -3.23 0.80
C PHE A 241 8.24 -3.40 0.10
N GLN A 242 8.87 -2.31 -0.33
CA GLN A 242 10.22 -2.35 -0.89
C GLN A 242 11.27 -2.69 0.17
N ALA A 243 11.13 -2.18 1.39
CA ALA A 243 12.00 -2.52 2.53
C ALA A 243 11.86 -4.00 2.92
N LEU A 244 10.63 -4.50 3.08
CA LEU A 244 10.36 -5.91 3.32
C LEU A 244 10.95 -6.79 2.21
N SER A 245 10.73 -6.42 0.95
CA SER A 245 11.28 -7.16 -0.21
C SER A 245 12.80 -7.07 -0.30
N ALA A 246 13.44 -6.10 0.35
CA ALA A 246 14.89 -5.94 0.39
C ALA A 246 15.53 -6.77 1.52
N GLY A 247 14.74 -7.33 2.43
CA GLY A 247 15.21 -8.11 3.57
C GLY A 247 15.34 -7.30 4.87
N THR A 248 14.65 -6.16 5.01
CA THR A 248 14.52 -5.52 6.32
C THR A 248 13.86 -6.50 7.29
N SER A 249 14.43 -6.64 8.49
CA SER A 249 13.99 -7.64 9.48
C SER A 249 12.50 -7.52 9.81
N ILE A 250 11.80 -8.65 9.76
CA ILE A 250 10.37 -8.75 10.09
C ILE A 250 10.13 -8.36 11.55
N ASN A 251 11.04 -8.71 12.45
CA ASN A 251 10.97 -8.36 13.87
C ASN A 251 10.88 -6.83 14.08
N SER A 252 11.46 -6.03 13.19
CA SER A 252 11.36 -4.56 13.25
C SER A 252 9.92 -4.05 13.02
N PHE A 253 9.07 -4.85 12.38
CA PHE A 253 7.64 -4.58 12.15
C PHE A 253 6.72 -5.18 13.22
N GLN A 254 7.25 -6.01 14.13
CA GLN A 254 6.48 -6.64 15.22
C GLN A 254 6.80 -6.03 16.59
N ASN A 255 8.07 -5.68 16.82
CA ASN A 255 8.54 -5.34 18.15
C ASN A 255 7.90 -4.07 18.72
N GLU A 256 7.36 -4.20 19.94
CA GLU A 256 7.14 -3.12 20.89
C GLU A 256 8.46 -2.65 21.52
N THR A 257 9.50 -2.46 20.71
CA THR A 257 10.68 -1.71 21.18
C THR A 257 10.25 -0.28 21.53
N LYS A 258 11.06 0.41 22.35
CA LYS A 258 10.85 1.81 22.75
C LYS A 258 10.27 2.61 21.56
N PRO A 259 9.20 3.40 21.74
CA PRO A 259 8.47 4.07 20.66
C PRO A 259 9.37 4.94 19.75
N ALA A 260 10.56 5.31 20.22
CA ALA A 260 11.60 5.98 19.46
C ALA A 260 12.14 5.17 18.25
N ILE A 261 11.99 3.84 18.18
CA ILE A 261 12.55 2.99 17.10
C ILE A 261 11.47 2.13 16.42
N SER A 262 10.28 2.01 17.01
CA SER A 262 9.21 1.13 16.51
C SER A 262 8.65 1.57 15.15
N LEU A 263 8.81 0.73 14.12
CA LEU A 263 8.24 0.97 12.79
C LEU A 263 6.70 0.98 12.80
N PRO A 264 5.98 0.10 13.54
CA PRO A 264 4.53 0.18 13.65
C PRO A 264 4.02 1.55 14.12
N HIS A 265 4.68 2.14 15.12
CA HIS A 265 4.34 3.48 15.59
C HIS A 265 4.54 4.53 14.51
N GLN A 266 5.64 4.43 13.75
CA GLN A 266 5.91 5.38 12.66
C GLN A 266 4.91 5.22 11.51
N ILE A 267 4.63 4.00 11.07
CA ILE A 267 3.65 3.71 10.01
C ILE A 267 2.29 4.30 10.41
N ARG A 268 1.85 4.06 11.64
CA ARG A 268 0.62 4.63 12.19
C ARG A 268 0.63 6.16 12.15
N SER A 269 1.70 6.77 12.66
CA SER A 269 1.82 8.24 12.76
C SER A 269 1.83 8.89 11.38
N THR A 270 2.52 8.28 10.41
CA THR A 270 2.53 8.73 9.01
C THR A 270 1.14 8.61 8.38
N CYS A 271 0.45 7.47 8.54
CA CYS A 271 -0.92 7.31 8.02
C CYS A 271 -1.88 8.33 8.66
N ALA A 272 -1.82 8.50 9.98
CA ALA A 272 -2.65 9.47 10.70
C ALA A 272 -2.37 10.91 10.27
N TYR A 273 -1.10 11.27 10.02
CA TYR A 273 -0.72 12.58 9.51
C TYR A 273 -1.32 12.84 8.12
N ILE A 274 -1.19 11.89 7.20
CA ILE A 274 -1.71 12.01 5.83
C ILE A 274 -3.24 12.13 5.83
N LEU A 275 -3.94 11.29 6.60
CA LEU A 275 -5.40 11.30 6.69
C LEU A 275 -5.95 12.59 7.32
N ARG A 276 -5.19 13.26 8.19
CA ARG A 276 -5.57 14.55 8.78
C ARG A 276 -5.52 15.70 7.79
N GLN A 277 -4.72 15.60 6.72
CA GLN A 277 -4.63 16.65 5.71
C GLN A 277 -5.93 16.77 4.91
N ASP A 278 -6.63 15.65 4.69
CA ASP A 278 -7.90 15.61 3.96
C ASP A 278 -8.88 14.60 4.60
N PRO A 279 -9.56 14.99 5.70
CA PRO A 279 -10.39 14.08 6.48
C PRO A 279 -11.68 13.65 5.78
N ARG A 280 -12.06 14.30 4.68
CA ARG A 280 -13.30 14.00 3.94
C ARG A 280 -13.08 13.02 2.79
N ASN A 281 -11.83 12.75 2.44
CA ASN A 281 -11.49 11.93 1.30
C ASN A 281 -11.50 10.44 1.64
N ARG A 282 -12.66 9.82 1.42
CA ARG A 282 -12.90 8.38 1.70
C ARG A 282 -11.92 7.46 0.97
N ASP A 283 -11.44 7.84 -0.22
CA ASP A 283 -10.48 7.05 -0.98
C ASP A 283 -9.13 6.93 -0.25
N LEU A 284 -8.69 7.96 0.48
CA LEU A 284 -7.49 7.88 1.31
C LEU A 284 -7.62 6.86 2.45
N TYR A 285 -8.80 6.78 3.08
CA TYR A 285 -9.07 5.78 4.12
C TYR A 285 -9.06 4.36 3.55
N LEU A 286 -9.68 4.15 2.38
CA LEU A 286 -9.67 2.86 1.68
C LEU A 286 -8.25 2.45 1.26
N GLN A 287 -7.44 3.39 0.76
CA GLN A 287 -6.03 3.12 0.47
C GLN A 287 -5.23 2.74 1.72
N ALA A 288 -5.47 3.42 2.85
CA ALA A 288 -4.81 3.12 4.11
C ALA A 288 -5.21 1.73 4.65
N LEU A 289 -6.50 1.39 4.59
CA LEU A 289 -6.99 0.06 4.96
C LEU A 289 -6.44 -1.04 4.05
N THR A 290 -6.44 -0.82 2.74
CA THR A 290 -5.86 -1.76 1.76
C THR A 290 -4.37 -1.95 2.02
N PHE A 291 -3.65 -0.88 2.35
CA PHE A 291 -2.24 -0.97 2.74
C PHE A 291 -2.05 -1.82 4.00
N LEU A 292 -2.81 -1.57 5.07
CA LEU A 292 -2.72 -2.35 6.31
C LEU A 292 -3.13 -3.81 6.12
N GLY A 293 -4.17 -4.07 5.32
CA GLY A 293 -4.61 -5.41 4.94
C GLY A 293 -3.50 -6.18 4.23
N ASN A 294 -2.95 -5.61 3.15
CA ASN A 294 -1.85 -6.23 2.40
C ASN A 294 -0.59 -6.40 3.24
N LEU A 295 -0.32 -5.48 4.17
CA LEU A 295 0.81 -5.60 5.09
C LEU A 295 0.60 -6.77 6.05
N SER A 296 -0.62 -6.92 6.60
CA SER A 296 -0.97 -8.05 7.44
C SER A 296 -0.77 -9.37 6.70
N GLU A 297 -1.34 -9.52 5.49
CA GLU A 297 -1.18 -10.74 4.69
C GLU A 297 0.30 -11.04 4.39
N ARG A 298 1.08 -10.00 4.07
CA ARG A 298 2.50 -10.17 3.78
C ARG A 298 3.29 -10.61 5.01
N LEU A 299 2.99 -10.07 6.19
CA LEU A 299 3.61 -10.51 7.44
C LEU A 299 3.19 -11.95 7.77
N SER A 300 1.91 -12.29 7.60
CA SER A 300 1.41 -13.65 7.84
C SER A 300 2.06 -14.68 6.93
N SER A 301 2.33 -14.35 5.66
CA SER A 301 3.11 -15.20 4.75
C SER A 301 4.57 -15.42 5.16
N LEU A 302 5.06 -14.67 6.15
CA LEU A 302 6.40 -14.73 6.71
C LEU A 302 6.38 -15.15 8.19
N ASP A 303 5.32 -15.86 8.61
CA ASP A 303 5.09 -16.32 9.99
C ASP A 303 5.10 -15.20 11.05
N ALA A 304 4.69 -14.00 10.64
CA ALA A 304 4.58 -12.83 11.48
C ALA A 304 3.17 -12.26 11.52
N GLN A 305 2.80 -11.65 12.64
CA GLN A 305 1.52 -10.98 12.81
C GLN A 305 1.67 -9.46 12.79
N LEU A 306 0.63 -8.78 12.30
CA LEU A 306 0.51 -7.34 12.40
C LEU A 306 0.32 -6.94 13.87
N GLY A 307 1.16 -6.06 14.40
CA GLY A 307 1.08 -5.67 15.82
C GLY A 307 -0.21 -4.90 16.19
N PRO A 308 -0.57 -4.88 17.49
CA PRO A 308 -1.83 -4.33 18.00
C PRO A 308 -2.06 -2.85 17.63
N ILE A 309 -0.98 -2.09 17.50
CA ILE A 309 -0.99 -0.66 17.15
C ILE A 309 -1.54 -0.40 15.75
N LEU A 310 -1.23 -1.29 14.80
CA LEU A 310 -1.69 -1.18 13.42
C LEU A 310 -3.05 -1.86 13.23
N CYS A 311 -3.32 -2.95 13.95
CA CYS A 311 -4.66 -3.54 14.03
C CYS A 311 -5.68 -2.53 14.58
N GLY A 312 -5.35 -1.84 15.67
CA GLY A 312 -6.17 -0.77 16.24
C GLY A 312 -6.41 0.38 15.26
N LEU A 313 -5.37 0.81 14.53
CA LEU A 313 -5.55 1.82 13.48
C LEU A 313 -6.54 1.31 12.40
N ALA A 314 -6.38 0.09 11.92
CA ALA A 314 -7.26 -0.48 10.90
C ALA A 314 -8.71 -0.61 11.38
N LEU A 315 -8.92 -1.01 12.64
CA LEU A 315 -10.23 -1.06 13.29
C LEU A 315 -10.88 0.32 13.32
N LYS A 316 -10.13 1.34 13.77
CA LYS A 316 -10.59 2.73 13.79
C LYS A 316 -10.99 3.21 12.39
N LEU A 317 -10.12 3.02 11.40
CA LEU A 317 -10.37 3.48 10.03
C LEU A 317 -11.58 2.77 9.42
N SER A 318 -11.76 1.47 9.70
CA SER A 318 -12.92 0.69 9.24
C SER A 318 -14.23 1.23 9.79
N ALA A 319 -14.25 1.59 11.08
CA ALA A 319 -15.40 2.25 11.71
C ALA A 319 -15.66 3.66 11.15
N GLU A 320 -14.62 4.45 10.90
CA GLU A 320 -14.74 5.82 10.34
C GLU A 320 -15.32 5.83 8.93
N ILE A 321 -15.03 4.81 8.10
CA ILE A 321 -15.65 4.64 6.78
C ILE A 321 -16.99 3.87 6.81
N GLY A 322 -17.38 3.39 7.98
CA GLY A 322 -18.57 2.56 8.21
C GLY A 322 -18.56 1.20 7.48
N SER A 323 -17.39 0.59 7.31
CA SER A 323 -17.27 -0.75 6.72
C SER A 323 -17.50 -1.82 7.78
N LEU A 324 -18.75 -2.29 7.90
CA LEU A 324 -19.09 -3.36 8.84
C LEU A 324 -18.46 -4.71 8.48
N GLU A 325 -18.19 -4.95 7.20
CA GLU A 325 -17.56 -6.21 6.73
C GLU A 325 -16.08 -6.31 7.15
N ALA A 326 -15.37 -5.19 7.21
CA ALA A 326 -13.96 -5.17 7.59
C ALA A 326 -13.76 -5.20 9.11
N LEU A 327 -14.70 -4.66 9.88
CA LEU A 327 -14.62 -4.61 11.35
C LEU A 327 -14.40 -5.97 12.03
N PRO A 328 -15.13 -7.06 11.74
CA PRO A 328 -14.93 -8.35 12.41
C PRO A 328 -13.51 -8.88 12.20
N VAL A 329 -12.97 -8.75 10.99
CA VAL A 329 -11.60 -9.18 10.67
C VAL A 329 -10.58 -8.43 11.53
N TRP A 330 -10.74 -7.12 11.69
CA TRP A 330 -9.82 -6.32 12.50
C TRP A 330 -10.04 -6.46 14.00
N LEU A 331 -11.27 -6.74 14.46
CA LEU A 331 -11.56 -7.11 15.85
C LEU A 331 -10.87 -8.42 16.21
N TYR A 332 -11.10 -9.47 15.42
CA TYR A 332 -10.45 -10.77 15.57
C TYR A 332 -8.93 -10.63 15.65
N ARG A 333 -8.32 -9.93 14.69
CA ARG A 333 -6.86 -9.69 14.69
C ARG A 333 -6.38 -8.91 15.91
N SER A 334 -7.13 -7.91 16.36
CA SER A 334 -6.75 -7.11 17.53
C SER A 334 -6.80 -7.91 18.84
N HIS A 335 -7.72 -8.87 18.94
CA HIS A 335 -7.83 -9.77 20.11
C HIS A 335 -6.72 -10.81 20.16
N HIS A 336 -6.31 -11.33 19.00
CA HIS A 336 -5.29 -12.37 18.93
C HIS A 336 -3.86 -11.83 18.95
N THR A 337 -3.68 -10.51 18.89
CA THR A 337 -2.37 -9.88 19.10
C THR A 337 -2.05 -9.75 20.58
N SER A 338 -0.92 -10.30 21.00
CA SER A 338 -0.38 -10.15 22.35
C SER A 338 -0.02 -8.68 22.63
N GLY A 339 -0.88 -7.94 23.34
CA GLY A 339 -0.56 -6.59 23.83
C GLY A 339 -1.78 -5.67 23.95
N ASN A 340 -2.30 -5.51 25.18
CA ASN A 340 -3.32 -4.50 25.50
C ASN A 340 -2.67 -3.10 25.66
N GLY A 341 -2.19 -2.55 24.55
CA GLY A 341 -1.55 -1.24 24.54
C GLY A 341 -2.57 -0.09 24.72
N LYS A 342 -2.20 0.94 25.50
CA LYS A 342 -3.00 2.18 25.67
C LYS A 342 -3.42 2.84 24.34
N LEU A 343 -2.63 2.67 23.27
CA LEU A 343 -2.96 3.18 21.94
C LEU A 343 -4.09 2.39 21.27
N LEU A 344 -4.12 1.06 21.40
CA LEU A 344 -5.20 0.22 20.90
C LEU A 344 -6.53 0.64 21.52
N MET A 345 -6.56 0.87 22.84
CA MET A 345 -7.78 1.33 23.52
C MET A 345 -8.26 2.70 23.05
N LYS A 346 -7.36 3.61 22.69
CA LYS A 346 -7.76 4.89 22.07
C LYS A 346 -8.40 4.69 20.70
N ASP A 347 -7.93 3.71 19.93
CA ASP A 347 -8.54 3.38 18.63
C ASP A 347 -9.88 2.68 18.78
N VAL A 348 -10.00 1.76 19.73
CA VAL A 348 -11.28 1.11 20.05
C VAL A 348 -12.32 2.15 20.46
N LEU A 349 -11.96 3.08 21.35
CA LEU A 349 -12.82 4.22 21.69
C LEU A 349 -13.18 5.05 20.46
N SER A 350 -12.20 5.35 19.60
CA SER A 350 -12.45 6.11 18.37
C SER A 350 -13.40 5.37 17.43
N ALA A 351 -13.24 4.05 17.28
CA ALA A 351 -14.09 3.20 16.46
C ALA A 351 -15.53 3.19 16.97
N LEU A 352 -15.74 2.95 18.27
CA LEU A 352 -17.06 2.99 18.90
C LEU A 352 -17.72 4.37 18.77
N THR A 353 -16.96 5.44 18.95
CA THR A 353 -17.47 6.82 18.78
C THR A 353 -17.86 7.09 17.32
N SER A 354 -17.08 6.60 16.36
CA SER A 354 -17.40 6.73 14.94
C SER A 354 -18.65 5.95 14.57
N LEU A 355 -18.81 4.71 15.07
CA LEU A 355 -20.04 3.92 14.88
C LEU A 355 -21.27 4.61 15.48
N GLN A 356 -21.11 5.22 16.66
CA GLN A 356 -22.18 6.00 17.30
C GLN A 356 -22.54 7.23 16.46
N GLY A 357 -21.54 7.92 15.90
CA GLY A 357 -21.74 9.01 14.96
C GLY A 357 -22.48 8.56 13.71
N THR A 358 -22.15 7.40 13.16
CA THR A 358 -22.78 6.82 11.98
C THR A 358 -24.24 6.44 12.24
N LEU A 359 -24.57 5.85 13.40
CA LEU A 359 -25.96 5.57 13.79
C LEU A 359 -26.81 6.83 13.95
N ARG A 360 -26.21 7.94 14.39
CA ARG A 360 -26.90 9.22 14.61
C ARG A 360 -27.01 10.09 13.36
N SER A 361 -26.13 9.87 12.39
CA SER A 361 -25.98 10.74 11.22
C SER A 361 -26.90 10.31 10.08
N LYS A 362 -27.53 11.26 9.39
CA LYS A 362 -28.32 11.02 8.16
C LYS A 362 -27.45 10.84 6.90
N ARG A 363 -26.16 10.53 7.07
CA ARG A 363 -25.15 10.47 5.98
C ARG A 363 -25.27 9.16 5.16
N PRO A 364 -24.64 9.10 3.97
CA PRO A 364 -24.87 8.02 2.99
C PRO A 364 -24.39 6.62 3.42
N VAL A 365 -23.48 6.49 4.40
CA VAL A 365 -23.12 5.19 4.99
C VAL A 365 -24.08 4.93 6.13
N ASN A 366 -25.26 4.44 5.80
CA ASN A 366 -26.39 4.48 6.71
C ASN A 366 -26.58 3.09 7.33
N LEU A 367 -26.36 2.96 8.64
CA LEU A 367 -26.62 1.73 9.43
C LEU A 367 -28.13 1.54 9.68
N GLN A 368 -28.93 1.61 8.61
CA GLN A 368 -30.40 1.60 8.71
C GLN A 368 -30.99 0.23 8.43
N ALA A 369 -30.32 -0.56 7.59
CA ALA A 369 -30.80 -1.89 7.28
C ALA A 369 -30.81 -2.73 8.56
N ILE A 370 -31.84 -3.56 8.72
CA ILE A 370 -31.94 -4.51 9.84
C ILE A 370 -30.66 -5.33 9.95
N GLU A 371 -30.20 -5.88 8.83
CA GLU A 371 -28.98 -6.68 8.70
C GLU A 371 -27.73 -5.94 9.22
N GLN A 372 -27.60 -4.65 8.92
CA GLN A 372 -26.46 -3.85 9.38
C GLN A 372 -26.52 -3.56 10.88
N ARG A 373 -27.72 -3.35 11.42
CA ARG A 373 -27.93 -3.14 12.87
C ARG A 373 -27.68 -4.44 13.65
N GLN A 374 -28.12 -5.57 13.10
CA GLN A 374 -27.85 -6.90 13.61
C GLN A 374 -26.36 -7.23 13.56
N LEU A 375 -25.68 -6.96 12.45
CA LEU A 375 -24.24 -7.15 12.34
C LEU A 375 -23.48 -6.26 13.33
N LEU A 376 -23.87 -4.99 13.49
CA LEU A 376 -23.28 -4.14 14.52
C LEU A 376 -23.52 -4.69 15.93
N PHE A 377 -24.72 -5.21 16.21
CA PHE A 377 -25.03 -5.83 17.49
C PHE A 377 -24.13 -7.04 17.77
N GLN A 378 -23.91 -7.90 16.77
CA GLN A 378 -22.97 -9.03 16.83
C GLN A 378 -21.55 -8.56 17.11
N LEU A 379 -21.06 -7.52 16.41
CA LEU A 379 -19.72 -6.97 16.65
C LEU A 379 -19.57 -6.39 18.07
N LEU A 380 -20.63 -5.83 18.63
CA LEU A 380 -20.62 -5.26 19.98
C LEU A 380 -20.57 -6.34 21.05
N THR A 381 -21.50 -7.30 20.98
CA THR A 381 -21.73 -8.30 22.03
C THR A 381 -20.87 -9.56 21.84
N GLY A 382 -20.54 -9.89 20.60
CA GLY A 382 -19.89 -11.14 20.22
C GLY A 382 -20.87 -12.28 19.96
N ILE A 383 -22.19 -12.03 19.95
CA ILE A 383 -23.14 -13.12 19.68
C ILE A 383 -22.98 -13.66 18.25
N ASP A 384 -22.86 -14.97 18.13
CA ASP A 384 -22.78 -15.68 16.85
C ASP A 384 -24.13 -16.32 16.45
N GLU A 385 -24.15 -17.03 15.32
CA GLU A 385 -25.34 -17.72 14.81
C GLU A 385 -25.80 -18.89 15.70
N ASN A 386 -24.97 -19.32 16.66
CA ASN A 386 -25.28 -20.40 17.62
C ASN A 386 -25.72 -19.85 18.98
N ASP A 387 -26.05 -18.57 19.07
CA ASP A 387 -26.38 -17.86 20.32
C ASP A 387 -25.27 -17.92 21.38
N THR A 388 -24.02 -18.07 20.95
CA THR A 388 -22.85 -18.07 21.83
C THR A 388 -22.09 -16.75 21.73
N MET A 389 -21.51 -16.31 22.85
CA MET A 389 -20.72 -15.07 22.87
C MET A 389 -19.26 -15.37 22.57
N ALA A 390 -18.82 -14.96 21.39
CA ALA A 390 -17.43 -14.98 20.98
C ALA A 390 -16.63 -13.90 21.74
N LYS A 391 -15.33 -14.20 21.96
CA LYS A 391 -14.42 -13.31 22.68
C LYS A 391 -13.99 -12.11 21.85
N ASP A 392 -14.09 -12.19 20.54
CA ASP A 392 -13.61 -11.21 19.57
C ASP A 392 -14.59 -10.08 19.28
N SER A 393 -15.14 -9.50 20.36
CA SER A 393 -16.13 -8.41 20.29
C SER A 393 -15.62 -7.12 20.93
N PHE A 394 -16.35 -6.02 20.73
CA PHE A 394 -16.06 -4.77 21.42
C PHE A 394 -16.27 -4.87 22.94
N ARG A 395 -17.19 -5.73 23.40
CA ARG A 395 -17.44 -6.00 24.81
C ARG A 395 -16.15 -6.35 25.54
N THR A 396 -15.36 -7.29 25.01
CA THR A 396 -14.12 -7.76 25.63
C THR A 396 -13.10 -6.64 25.84
N PHE A 397 -13.03 -5.65 24.94
CA PHE A 397 -12.19 -4.47 25.16
C PHE A 397 -12.77 -3.54 26.24
N GLY A 398 -14.09 -3.41 26.30
CA GLY A 398 -14.80 -2.66 27.33
C GLY A 398 -14.64 -3.26 28.73
N THR A 399 -14.69 -4.59 28.86
CA THR A 399 -14.57 -5.29 30.16
C THR A 399 -13.19 -5.17 30.78
N THR A 400 -12.14 -4.81 30.02
CA THR A 400 -10.82 -4.46 30.59
C THR A 400 -10.91 -3.32 31.62
N PHE A 401 -11.90 -2.43 31.49
CA PHE A 401 -12.18 -1.40 32.51
C PHE A 401 -12.62 -2.02 33.85
N LEU A 402 -13.33 -3.16 33.81
CA LEU A 402 -13.88 -3.84 34.98
C LEU A 402 -12.82 -4.66 35.74
N GLU A 403 -11.74 -5.07 35.07
CA GLU A 403 -10.67 -5.92 35.62
C GLU A 403 -9.67 -5.16 36.51
N GLY A 404 -9.88 -3.86 36.77
CA GLY A 404 -9.15 -3.09 37.80
C GLY A 404 -7.96 -2.26 37.30
N ASP A 405 -7.48 -2.46 36.08
CA ASP A 405 -6.35 -1.69 35.49
C ASP A 405 -6.84 -0.43 34.74
N SER A 406 -7.70 0.34 35.41
CA SER A 406 -8.66 1.27 34.78
C SER A 406 -8.03 2.53 34.20
N SER A 407 -7.61 2.48 32.93
CA SER A 407 -7.35 3.71 32.19
C SER A 407 -8.65 4.48 31.94
N SER A 408 -8.62 5.82 32.02
CA SER A 408 -9.78 6.67 31.66
C SER A 408 -10.28 6.44 30.23
N THR A 409 -9.43 5.91 29.35
CA THR A 409 -9.78 5.53 27.97
C THR A 409 -10.63 4.27 27.93
N ALA A 410 -10.30 3.25 28.72
CA ALA A 410 -11.09 2.01 28.82
C ALA A 410 -12.50 2.31 29.36
N ARG A 411 -12.60 3.16 30.40
CA ARG A 411 -13.90 3.63 30.92
C ARG A 411 -14.76 4.27 29.82
N ARG A 412 -14.18 5.21 29.07
CA ARG A 412 -14.88 5.87 27.97
C ARG A 412 -15.27 4.91 26.84
N ALA A 413 -14.42 3.91 26.56
CA ALA A 413 -14.74 2.89 25.56
C ALA A 413 -15.94 2.05 26.02
N TYR A 414 -15.96 1.65 27.29
CA TYR A 414 -17.10 0.95 27.89
C TYR A 414 -18.38 1.81 27.85
N SER A 415 -18.29 3.10 28.19
CA SER A 415 -19.43 4.03 28.07
C SER A 415 -19.94 4.16 26.62
N ALA A 416 -19.05 4.15 25.62
CA ALA A 416 -19.45 4.18 24.21
C ALA A 416 -20.11 2.86 23.77
N TYR A 417 -19.61 1.71 24.25
CA TYR A 417 -20.20 0.40 24.04
C TYR A 417 -21.63 0.32 24.59
N ILE A 418 -21.86 0.66 25.87
CA ILE A 418 -23.21 0.64 26.47
C ILE A 418 -24.15 1.63 25.77
N ALA A 419 -23.64 2.80 25.35
CA ALA A 419 -24.44 3.77 24.62
C ALA A 419 -24.90 3.17 23.28
N LEU A 420 -24.03 2.52 22.52
CA LEU A 420 -24.38 1.87 21.25
C LEU A 420 -25.45 0.78 21.43
N LEU A 421 -25.32 -0.06 22.44
CA LEU A 421 -26.35 -1.03 22.82
C LEU A 421 -27.70 -0.35 23.07
N GLY A 422 -27.70 0.80 23.76
CA GLY A 422 -28.90 1.61 23.95
C GLY A 422 -29.56 2.08 22.66
N HIS A 423 -28.77 2.52 21.67
CA HIS A 423 -29.32 2.94 20.36
C HIS A 423 -29.88 1.78 19.53
N LEU A 424 -29.42 0.56 19.79
CA LEU A 424 -29.89 -0.67 19.13
C LEU A 424 -31.12 -1.28 19.79
N GLY A 425 -31.57 -0.77 20.95
CA GLY A 425 -32.73 -1.33 21.67
C GLY A 425 -32.39 -2.51 22.57
N ALA A 426 -31.12 -2.68 22.94
CA ALA A 426 -30.61 -3.84 23.67
C ALA A 426 -30.96 -3.81 25.18
N ALA A 427 -32.24 -3.67 25.53
CA ALA A 427 -32.65 -3.44 26.91
C ALA A 427 -32.31 -4.63 27.82
N ARG A 428 -32.49 -5.87 27.34
CA ARG A 428 -32.23 -7.09 28.12
C ARG A 428 -30.74 -7.30 28.35
N THR A 429 -29.94 -7.07 27.30
CA THR A 429 -28.48 -7.13 27.34
C THR A 429 -27.94 -6.10 28.33
N LEU A 430 -28.40 -4.85 28.26
CA LEU A 430 -27.99 -3.78 29.19
C LEU A 430 -28.37 -4.09 30.64
N TRP A 431 -29.58 -4.59 30.88
CA TRP A 431 -30.02 -4.99 32.22
C TRP A 431 -29.16 -6.13 32.78
N ARG A 432 -28.80 -7.11 31.96
CA ARG A 432 -27.94 -8.21 32.39
C ARG A 432 -26.49 -7.78 32.62
N GLU A 433 -25.94 -6.94 31.74
CA GLU A 433 -24.61 -6.36 31.91
C GLU A 433 -24.50 -5.57 33.22
N TRP A 434 -25.52 -4.80 33.60
CA TRP A 434 -25.55 -4.07 34.88
C TRP A 434 -25.38 -5.01 36.08
N ARG A 435 -26.04 -6.17 36.07
CA ARG A 435 -26.00 -7.16 37.16
C ARG A 435 -24.70 -7.93 37.23
N GLU A 436 -23.96 -8.01 36.13
CA GLU A 436 -22.64 -8.65 36.08
C GLU A 436 -21.50 -7.68 36.43
N LEU A 437 -21.79 -6.40 36.68
CA LEU A 437 -20.78 -5.43 37.09
C LEU A 437 -20.22 -5.73 38.49
N PRO A 438 -18.90 -5.55 38.69
CA PRO A 438 -18.31 -5.52 40.04
C PRO A 438 -18.94 -4.42 40.89
N SER A 439 -19.15 -4.69 42.19
CA SER A 439 -19.76 -3.72 43.12
C SER A 439 -18.99 -2.40 43.27
N SER A 440 -17.70 -2.41 42.97
CA SER A 440 -16.87 -1.20 42.93
C SER A 440 -17.24 -0.29 41.76
N VAL A 441 -17.62 -0.85 40.62
CA VAL A 441 -17.97 -0.13 39.39
C VAL A 441 -19.42 0.32 39.40
N SER A 442 -20.35 -0.49 39.94
CA SER A 442 -21.78 -0.12 40.02
C SER A 442 -22.07 1.02 41.02
N ARG A 443 -21.11 1.36 41.88
CA ARG A 443 -21.16 2.53 42.76
C ARG A 443 -20.72 3.83 42.09
N ASP A 444 -20.01 3.76 40.95
CA ASP A 444 -19.57 4.93 40.18
C ASP A 444 -20.79 5.63 39.55
N GLU A 445 -20.99 6.91 39.89
CA GLU A 445 -22.14 7.70 39.43
C GLU A 445 -22.15 7.89 37.91
N ASP A 446 -20.97 8.02 37.29
CA ASP A 446 -20.86 8.19 35.84
C ASP A 446 -21.32 6.91 35.12
N VAL A 447 -20.99 5.75 35.68
CA VAL A 447 -21.41 4.45 35.14
C VAL A 447 -22.92 4.29 35.28
N VAL A 448 -23.48 4.60 36.46
CA VAL A 448 -24.94 4.55 36.71
C VAL A 448 -25.68 5.44 35.72
N LEU A 449 -25.23 6.67 35.52
CA LEU A 449 -25.82 7.61 34.57
C LEU A 449 -25.69 7.11 33.13
N GLY A 450 -24.55 6.51 32.77
CA GLY A 450 -24.33 5.89 31.47
C GLY A 450 -25.35 4.79 31.18
N PHE A 451 -25.55 3.85 32.11
CA PHE A 451 -26.56 2.80 32.00
C PHE A 451 -27.98 3.34 31.99
N CYS A 452 -28.30 4.31 32.86
CA CYS A 452 -29.61 4.95 32.92
C CYS A 452 -29.98 5.58 31.56
N ASN A 453 -29.05 6.32 30.95
CA ASN A 453 -29.25 6.92 29.63
C ASN A 453 -29.35 5.87 28.51
N ALA A 454 -28.51 4.83 28.56
CA ALA A 454 -28.53 3.76 27.57
C ALA A 454 -29.85 2.96 27.62
N LEU A 455 -30.36 2.64 28.80
CA LEU A 455 -31.64 1.93 28.99
C LEU A 455 -32.84 2.79 28.62
N LYS A 456 -32.87 4.08 29.00
CA LYS A 456 -33.90 5.01 28.51
C LYS A 456 -33.95 5.03 26.99
N GLN A 457 -32.79 5.04 26.33
CA GLN A 457 -32.75 4.96 24.87
C GLN A 457 -33.20 3.59 24.35
N ALA A 458 -32.80 2.50 25.01
CA ALA A 458 -33.15 1.14 24.61
C ALA A 458 -34.66 0.89 24.68
N VAL A 459 -35.32 1.31 25.76
CA VAL A 459 -36.77 1.16 25.96
C VAL A 459 -37.56 1.94 24.90
N ARG A 460 -37.05 3.09 24.46
CA ARG A 460 -37.65 3.82 23.34
C ARG A 460 -37.50 3.09 22.02
N VAL A 461 -36.47 2.26 21.83
CA VAL A 461 -36.19 1.62 20.55
C VAL A 461 -36.76 0.20 20.46
N MET A 462 -36.81 -0.52 21.57
CA MET A 462 -37.22 -1.92 21.61
C MET A 462 -38.66 -2.11 21.08
N PRO A 463 -38.94 -3.24 20.40
CA PRO A 463 -40.30 -3.60 20.00
C PRO A 463 -41.16 -3.84 21.24
N GLY A 464 -42.45 -3.50 21.15
CA GLY A 464 -43.39 -3.78 22.24
C GLY A 464 -43.72 -5.27 22.31
N SER A 465 -43.69 -5.84 23.53
CA SER A 465 -44.24 -7.18 23.82
C SER A 465 -43.40 -8.36 23.32
N ASP A 466 -42.13 -8.40 23.70
CA ASP A 466 -41.24 -9.50 23.33
C ASP A 466 -40.64 -10.14 24.59
N GLY A 467 -41.22 -11.23 25.10
CA GLY A 467 -40.60 -12.07 26.14
C GLY A 467 -40.18 -11.41 27.47
N GLU A 468 -40.75 -10.26 27.85
CA GLU A 468 -40.34 -9.44 29.01
C GLU A 468 -40.45 -10.14 30.39
N TYR A 469 -41.03 -11.34 30.42
CA TYR A 469 -41.37 -12.09 31.62
C TYR A 469 -40.45 -13.28 31.91
N ALA A 470 -39.39 -13.50 31.12
CA ALA A 470 -38.45 -14.60 31.39
C ALA A 470 -37.51 -14.24 32.56
N PRO A 471 -37.59 -14.91 33.73
CA PRO A 471 -36.66 -14.65 34.83
C PRO A 471 -35.28 -15.28 34.54
N ASP A 472 -34.21 -14.54 34.89
CA ASP A 472 -32.82 -15.01 34.97
C ASP A 472 -32.23 -15.69 33.71
N SER A 473 -32.40 -15.05 32.56
CA SER A 473 -31.64 -15.43 31.36
C SER A 473 -30.15 -15.06 31.48
N SER A 474 -29.28 -15.91 30.93
CA SER A 474 -27.84 -15.62 30.80
C SER A 474 -27.60 -14.42 29.89
N LEU A 475 -26.42 -13.80 29.96
CA LEU A 475 -26.09 -12.67 29.07
C LEU A 475 -26.20 -13.05 27.59
N ALA A 476 -25.76 -14.25 27.22
CA ALA A 476 -25.88 -14.77 25.85
C ALA A 476 -27.35 -14.89 25.43
N ALA A 477 -28.22 -15.43 26.30
CA ALA A 477 -29.65 -15.54 26.01
C ALA A 477 -30.33 -14.15 25.89
N CYS A 478 -29.97 -13.19 26.75
CA CYS A 478 -30.45 -11.81 26.61
C CYS A 478 -30.00 -11.17 25.30
N ALA A 479 -28.75 -11.39 24.90
CA ALA A 479 -28.20 -10.89 23.65
C ALA A 479 -28.89 -11.52 22.42
N ALA A 480 -29.21 -12.82 22.46
CA ALA A 480 -29.93 -13.52 21.38
C ALA A 480 -31.33 -12.94 21.17
N LEU A 481 -32.07 -12.75 22.26
CA LEU A 481 -33.40 -12.13 22.21
C LEU A 481 -33.34 -10.70 21.67
N ASP A 482 -32.38 -9.90 22.12
CA ASP A 482 -32.20 -8.54 21.61
C ASP A 482 -31.77 -8.51 20.13
N TYR A 483 -30.92 -9.45 19.69
CA TYR A 483 -30.48 -9.58 18.29
C TYR A 483 -31.67 -9.85 17.34
N HIS A 484 -32.55 -10.79 17.71
CA HIS A 484 -33.76 -11.08 16.92
C HIS A 484 -34.79 -9.95 17.01
N ALA A 485 -34.90 -9.29 18.16
CA ALA A 485 -35.79 -8.15 18.36
C ALA A 485 -35.47 -6.95 17.44
N ILE A 486 -34.21 -6.79 16.99
CA ILE A 486 -33.83 -5.74 16.03
C ILE A 486 -34.65 -5.84 14.73
N GLY A 487 -34.95 -7.06 14.27
CA GLY A 487 -35.77 -7.29 13.08
C GLY A 487 -37.21 -6.84 13.23
N MET A 488 -37.72 -6.77 14.46
CA MET A 488 -39.10 -6.39 14.78
C MET A 488 -39.27 -4.88 15.02
N GLN A 489 -38.20 -4.11 14.98
CA GLN A 489 -38.24 -2.66 15.21
C GLN A 489 -38.80 -1.92 13.99
N ASP A 490 -39.76 -1.02 14.21
CA ASP A 490 -40.19 -0.07 13.20
C ASP A 490 -39.05 0.92 12.88
N THR A 491 -38.48 0.81 11.69
CA THR A 491 -37.36 1.64 11.22
C THR A 491 -37.70 3.12 11.08
N ALA A 492 -38.97 3.49 10.90
CA ALA A 492 -39.40 4.89 10.85
C ALA A 492 -39.47 5.48 12.27
N ALA A 493 -40.07 4.75 13.22
CA ALA A 493 -40.09 5.12 14.63
C ALA A 493 -38.69 5.15 15.25
N TRP A 494 -37.84 4.17 14.91
CA TRP A 494 -36.44 4.09 15.35
C TRP A 494 -35.67 5.37 15.01
N ARG A 495 -35.80 5.85 13.77
CA ARG A 495 -35.17 7.09 13.30
C ARG A 495 -35.64 8.29 14.09
N ALA A 496 -36.95 8.49 14.23
CA ALA A 496 -37.51 9.61 14.97
C ALA A 496 -36.98 9.65 16.43
N ARG A 497 -36.89 8.49 17.08
CA ARG A 497 -36.50 8.31 18.49
C ARG A 497 -34.99 8.43 18.74
N ILE A 498 -34.14 8.27 17.73
CA ILE A 498 -32.69 8.53 17.84
C ILE A 498 -32.38 10.02 17.66
N SER A 499 -33.07 10.71 16.76
CA SER A 499 -32.85 12.15 16.53
C SER A 499 -33.40 13.07 17.62
N SER A 500 -34.29 12.60 18.49
CA SER A 500 -35.05 13.46 19.41
C SER A 500 -34.39 13.81 20.75
N ASN A 501 -33.08 13.57 20.96
CA ASN A 501 -32.46 13.88 22.27
C ASN A 501 -31.24 14.82 22.16
N MET A 502 -31.42 16.03 22.70
CA MET A 502 -30.48 16.77 23.58
C MET A 502 -31.09 18.08 24.17
N ALA A 503 -32.40 18.35 24.04
CA ALA A 503 -33.03 19.51 24.67
C ALA A 503 -33.78 19.09 25.95
N GLY A 504 -33.05 18.99 27.07
CA GLY A 504 -33.65 18.76 28.40
C GLY A 504 -32.92 17.72 29.23
N GLN A 505 -31.70 18.00 29.68
CA GLN A 505 -31.15 17.31 30.85
C GLN A 505 -31.86 17.88 32.09
N ALA A 506 -33.04 17.33 32.39
CA ALA A 506 -33.54 17.41 33.77
C ALA A 506 -32.53 16.69 34.67
N SER A 507 -32.28 17.22 35.88
CA SER A 507 -31.37 16.61 36.86
C SER A 507 -31.79 15.17 37.16
N VAL A 508 -31.09 14.21 36.57
CA VAL A 508 -31.38 12.79 36.77
C VAL A 508 -30.89 12.39 38.17
N ASN A 509 -31.80 11.98 39.05
CA ASN A 509 -31.45 11.48 40.38
C ASN A 509 -30.76 10.12 40.25
N VAL A 510 -29.45 10.08 40.54
CA VAL A 510 -28.60 8.87 40.42
C VAL A 510 -29.10 7.74 41.33
N ALA A 511 -29.56 8.06 42.55
CA ALA A 511 -30.08 7.07 43.48
C ALA A 511 -31.37 6.42 42.95
N ALA A 512 -32.24 7.21 42.31
CA ALA A 512 -33.46 6.71 41.68
C ALA A 512 -33.14 5.84 40.45
N CYS A 513 -32.20 6.24 39.58
CA CYS A 513 -31.75 5.39 38.47
C CYS A 513 -31.22 4.05 38.98
N ARG A 514 -30.37 4.06 40.02
CA ARG A 514 -29.81 2.83 40.60
C ARG A 514 -30.91 1.91 41.12
N ALA A 515 -31.87 2.45 41.87
CA ALA A 515 -33.00 1.68 42.37
C ALA A 515 -33.81 1.02 41.24
N ILE A 516 -34.01 1.71 40.10
CA ILE A 516 -34.70 1.16 38.93
C ILE A 516 -33.88 0.09 38.22
N LEU A 517 -32.55 0.28 38.09
CA LEU A 517 -31.65 -0.71 37.47
C LEU A 517 -31.64 -2.05 38.21
N ASP A 518 -31.83 -2.02 39.54
CA ASP A 518 -31.83 -3.21 40.39
C ASP A 518 -33.19 -3.97 40.39
N LEU A 519 -34.23 -3.41 39.75
CA LEU A 519 -35.53 -4.07 39.59
C LEU A 519 -35.48 -5.27 38.63
N PRO A 520 -36.45 -6.19 38.71
CA PRO A 520 -36.69 -7.19 37.66
C PRO A 520 -36.87 -6.54 36.29
N LEU A 521 -36.51 -7.25 35.22
CA LEU A 521 -36.47 -6.71 33.85
C LEU A 521 -37.77 -5.97 33.45
N ALA A 522 -38.93 -6.58 33.66
CA ALA A 522 -40.23 -5.97 33.33
C ALA A 522 -40.47 -4.64 34.06
N ASP A 523 -40.10 -4.56 35.33
CA ASP A 523 -40.29 -3.35 36.15
C ASP A 523 -39.22 -2.30 35.85
N CYS A 524 -38.00 -2.73 35.51
CA CYS A 524 -36.92 -1.87 35.03
C CYS A 524 -37.31 -1.19 33.69
N ILE A 525 -37.86 -1.95 32.74
CA ILE A 525 -38.36 -1.42 31.46
C ILE A 525 -39.50 -0.44 31.69
N LYS A 526 -40.49 -0.78 32.52
CA LYS A 526 -41.60 0.13 32.88
C LYS A 526 -41.09 1.41 33.55
N GLY A 527 -40.17 1.28 34.50
CA GLY A 527 -39.57 2.41 35.22
C GLY A 527 -38.87 3.39 34.28
N PHE A 528 -38.11 2.89 33.30
CA PHE A 528 -37.45 3.75 32.30
C PHE A 528 -38.36 4.21 31.16
N GLY A 529 -39.45 3.50 30.89
CA GLY A 529 -40.49 3.95 29.95
C GLY A 529 -41.31 5.13 30.49
N ALA A 530 -41.41 5.27 31.81
CA ALA A 530 -42.10 6.38 32.48
C ALA A 530 -41.22 7.62 32.73
N LEU A 531 -39.90 7.54 32.48
CA LEU A 531 -38.87 8.55 32.75
C LEU A 531 -38.28 9.19 31.47
#